data_AF-A0A9E5YP69-F1
#
_entry.id   AF-A0A9E5YP69-F1
#
_cell.length_a   1.000
_cell.length_b   1.000
_cell.length_c   1.000
_cell.angle_alpha   90.00
_cell.angle_beta   90.00
_cell.angle_gamma   90.00
#
_symmetry.space_group_name_H-M   'P 1'
#
loop_
_entity.id
_entity.type
_entity.pdbx_description
1 polymer ?
#
loop_
_entity_poly.entity_id
_entity_poly.type
_entity_poly.pdbx_seq_one_letter_code
_entity_poly.pdbx_strand_id
1 'polypeptide(L)'
;MLNWARQNIRPFLYIAAGALMLYFVFGTEVASAQLDNLADVGAATGLGNEDPRIIIARIIRIALGFVGVIGVILVMYGGFLWMTSKGDPTKIEKAKQILINAGIGTVIILSALAITQFVLSSLLAATGYGESTGFDGDAEIITAFSQALGNGNLDSHYPPRNAVDIPRNTNIAIAFKIPVYPGSFMDGYSGDPTAILPVDTDAIKVYETSLGDSSALTNVNVAITANLQSIVLDPQVFLGNSETNTNYTVEITDTLLLDDDGSPGVAAIGAGYIWTFNVSTEIDVTPPQILSVVPFPDSTNPRNILVQINYSEAMNPVFASGFYPDPSASPNFTKIKVVDNAVLGPADPIVEGEWKLVNQFSSSEFVTSEACGINSCGETIYCLPENAALTATALAATLGPEPPASILLADGLVDMSGNSLDGSGDGIATGPLTDSYTWDFATTSEIMLVEPSIVSVNPSFLQGNPAADVAFDQPISVTFDQLMSLATMNSTNAILKSPTQQLWFTFSSAMMSITDPHPLPLIPAGPINVTETTILHGIFTADRVYGGEMTSGLRSIYQNCYTPSKSVTCTGAGGNCCADIAHGTLCEYPLYSIPGPLPPA
;
A
#
# COMPACT_ATOMS: atom_id res chain seq x y z
N MET A 1 -56.54 -10.07 22.53
CA MET A 1 -55.37 -9.73 21.68
C MET A 1 -55.70 -8.85 20.49
N LEU A 2 -56.72 -9.15 19.64
CA LEU A 2 -57.04 -8.32 18.46
C LEU A 2 -57.38 -6.84 18.77
N ASN A 3 -58.06 -6.55 19.88
CA ASN A 3 -58.43 -5.17 20.23
C ASN A 3 -57.26 -4.34 20.78
N TRP A 4 -56.27 -4.99 21.41
CA TRP A 4 -55.03 -4.36 21.88
C TRP A 4 -54.11 -4.01 20.71
N ALA A 5 -53.98 -4.94 19.74
CA ALA A 5 -53.25 -4.73 18.49
C ALA A 5 -53.85 -3.56 17.68
N ARG A 6 -55.18 -3.48 17.56
CA ARG A 6 -55.85 -2.39 16.81
C ARG A 6 -55.66 -1.01 17.43
N GLN A 7 -55.65 -0.87 18.75
CA GLN A 7 -55.55 0.45 19.39
C GLN A 7 -54.10 0.95 19.49
N ASN A 8 -53.13 0.05 19.68
CA ASN A 8 -51.74 0.44 19.87
C ASN A 8 -50.92 0.46 18.56
N ILE A 9 -51.23 -0.36 17.56
CA ILE A 9 -50.43 -0.47 16.31
C ILE A 9 -50.83 0.56 15.25
N ARG A 10 -52.08 1.03 15.25
CA ARG A 10 -52.57 2.04 14.29
C ARG A 10 -51.77 3.36 14.27
N PRO A 11 -51.46 4.01 15.40
CA PRO A 11 -50.62 5.22 15.37
C PRO A 11 -49.21 4.93 14.83
N PHE A 12 -48.65 3.75 15.09
CA PHE A 12 -47.35 3.34 14.54
C PHE A 12 -47.39 3.07 13.03
N LEU A 13 -48.50 2.53 12.51
CA LEU A 13 -48.69 2.40 11.06
C LEU A 13 -48.74 3.76 10.35
N TYR A 14 -49.30 4.79 10.97
CA TYR A 14 -49.31 6.14 10.39
C TYR A 14 -47.95 6.84 10.46
N ILE A 15 -47.18 6.62 11.53
CA ILE A 15 -45.80 7.14 11.65
C ILE A 15 -44.86 6.40 10.68
N ALA A 16 -44.99 5.09 10.56
CA ALA A 16 -44.25 4.29 9.59
C ALA A 16 -44.60 4.65 8.14
N ALA A 17 -45.88 4.85 7.82
CA ALA A 17 -46.32 5.33 6.51
C ALA A 17 -45.86 6.77 6.23
N GLY A 18 -45.82 7.64 7.26
CA GLY A 18 -45.29 9.00 7.16
C GLY A 18 -43.78 9.04 6.93
N ALA A 19 -43.02 8.20 7.63
CA ALA A 19 -41.58 8.03 7.42
C ALA A 19 -41.27 7.44 6.03
N LEU A 20 -42.09 6.49 5.56
CA LEU A 20 -42.00 5.94 4.21
C LEU A 20 -42.28 7.03 3.15
N MET A 21 -43.30 7.87 3.36
CA MET A 21 -43.63 8.96 2.45
C MET A 21 -42.58 10.08 2.45
N LEU A 22 -41.99 10.42 3.59
CA LEU A 22 -40.88 11.38 3.67
C LEU A 22 -39.59 10.82 3.02
N TYR A 23 -39.31 9.53 3.18
CA TYR A 23 -38.18 8.88 2.53
C TYR A 23 -38.33 8.87 1.00
N PHE A 24 -39.56 8.70 0.49
CA PHE A 24 -39.86 8.80 -0.95
C PHE A 24 -39.88 10.25 -1.49
N VAL A 25 -40.17 11.25 -0.65
CA VAL A 25 -40.24 12.67 -1.07
C VAL A 25 -38.87 13.35 -1.07
N PHE A 26 -37.93 12.91 -0.23
CA PHE A 26 -36.58 13.50 -0.12
C PHE A 26 -35.45 12.60 -0.64
N GLY A 27 -35.76 11.36 -1.08
CA GLY A 27 -34.75 10.36 -1.43
C GLY A 27 -34.40 10.24 -2.92
N THR A 28 -35.18 10.78 -3.85
CA THR A 28 -34.89 10.65 -5.29
C THR A 28 -35.47 11.81 -6.12
N GLU A 29 -34.63 12.56 -6.83
CA GLU A 29 -35.08 13.30 -8.02
C GLU A 29 -35.30 12.29 -9.16
N VAL A 30 -36.49 11.69 -9.21
CA VAL A 30 -36.91 10.94 -10.40
C VAL A 30 -37.53 11.93 -11.37
N ALA A 31 -36.79 12.24 -12.43
CA ALA A 31 -37.31 12.90 -13.62
C ALA A 31 -38.57 12.15 -14.10
N SER A 32 -39.66 12.88 -14.30
CA SER A 32 -40.95 12.33 -14.69
C SER A 32 -40.91 11.84 -16.15
N ALA A 33 -40.61 10.57 -16.36
CA ALA A 33 -40.90 9.86 -17.60
C ALA A 33 -42.21 9.06 -17.43
N GLN A 34 -43.11 9.28 -18.37
CA GLN A 34 -44.44 8.66 -18.46
C GLN A 34 -44.27 7.16 -18.78
N LEU A 35 -44.55 6.27 -17.83
CA LEU A 35 -44.35 4.81 -17.93
C LEU A 35 -45.66 4.09 -18.33
N ASP A 36 -45.67 3.45 -19.51
CA ASP A 36 -46.83 2.76 -20.08
C ASP A 36 -46.63 1.24 -20.27
N ASN A 37 -45.67 0.61 -19.56
CA ASN A 37 -45.52 -0.85 -19.58
C ASN A 37 -44.84 -1.44 -18.32
N LEU A 38 -45.28 -2.64 -17.92
CA LEU A 38 -44.73 -3.42 -16.79
C LEU A 38 -43.26 -3.86 -17.01
N ALA A 39 -42.78 -3.88 -18.25
CA ALA A 39 -41.39 -4.19 -18.58
C ALA A 39 -40.42 -3.07 -18.16
N ASP A 40 -40.85 -1.80 -18.23
CA ASP A 40 -40.00 -0.65 -17.90
C ASP A 40 -39.85 -0.44 -16.38
N VAL A 41 -40.78 -0.97 -15.58
CA VAL A 41 -40.66 -1.01 -14.10
C VAL A 41 -39.53 -1.95 -13.66
N GLY A 42 -39.29 -3.04 -14.41
CA GLY A 42 -38.20 -3.99 -14.14
C GLY A 42 -36.81 -3.39 -14.42
N ALA A 43 -36.72 -2.51 -15.43
CA ALA A 43 -35.48 -1.81 -15.79
C ALA A 43 -35.17 -0.64 -14.82
N ALA A 44 -36.18 0.09 -14.35
CA ALA A 44 -36.00 1.20 -13.41
C ALA A 44 -35.69 0.76 -11.97
N THR A 45 -35.88 -0.52 -11.63
CA THR A 45 -35.65 -1.07 -10.28
C THR A 45 -34.43 -1.99 -10.18
N GLY A 46 -33.78 -2.34 -11.30
CA GLY A 46 -32.65 -3.27 -11.35
C GLY A 46 -32.99 -4.73 -11.00
N LEU A 47 -34.28 -5.11 -11.02
CA LEU A 47 -34.76 -6.41 -10.53
C LEU A 47 -34.95 -7.47 -11.63
N GLY A 48 -34.76 -7.11 -12.91
CA GLY A 48 -35.14 -7.98 -14.04
C GLY A 48 -34.30 -9.25 -14.23
N ASN A 49 -33.05 -9.28 -13.77
CA ASN A 49 -32.09 -10.36 -14.08
C ASN A 49 -31.32 -10.92 -12.86
N GLU A 50 -31.66 -10.54 -11.62
CA GLU A 50 -30.98 -11.06 -10.42
C GLU A 50 -31.62 -12.36 -9.89
N ASP A 51 -30.82 -13.23 -9.28
CA ASP A 51 -31.32 -14.46 -8.62
C ASP A 51 -32.40 -14.08 -7.59
N PRO A 52 -33.60 -14.72 -7.61
CA PRO A 52 -34.66 -14.48 -6.63
C PRO A 52 -34.19 -14.51 -5.17
N ARG A 53 -33.14 -15.26 -4.84
CA ARG A 53 -32.55 -15.31 -3.50
C ARG A 53 -31.84 -14.00 -3.13
N ILE A 54 -31.16 -13.37 -4.08
CA ILE A 54 -30.48 -12.08 -3.90
C ILE A 54 -31.52 -10.97 -3.76
N ILE A 55 -32.59 -11.03 -4.55
CA ILE A 55 -33.74 -10.10 -4.42
C ILE A 55 -34.36 -10.23 -3.03
N ILE A 56 -34.60 -11.44 -2.54
CA ILE A 56 -35.16 -11.69 -1.20
C ILE A 56 -34.20 -11.17 -0.12
N ALA A 57 -32.89 -11.41 -0.23
CA ALA A 57 -31.90 -10.92 0.72
C ALA A 57 -31.83 -9.38 0.76
N ARG A 58 -31.90 -8.73 -0.40
CA ARG A 58 -31.93 -7.26 -0.53
C ARG A 58 -33.20 -6.68 0.12
N ILE A 59 -34.37 -7.28 -0.13
CA ILE A 59 -35.63 -6.89 0.51
C ILE A 59 -35.57 -7.05 2.03
N ILE A 60 -35.02 -8.17 2.52
CA ILE A 60 -34.85 -8.42 3.96
C ILE A 60 -33.91 -7.38 4.59
N ARG A 61 -32.82 -7.01 3.92
CA ARG A 61 -31.87 -6.00 4.39
C ARG A 61 -32.52 -4.62 4.50
N ILE A 62 -33.32 -4.22 3.50
CA ILE A 62 -34.09 -2.97 3.51
C ILE A 62 -35.13 -2.99 4.66
N ALA A 63 -35.84 -4.11 4.82
CA ALA A 63 -36.82 -4.27 5.89
C ALA A 63 -36.19 -4.20 7.29
N LEU A 64 -35.02 -4.82 7.49
CA LEU A 64 -34.27 -4.76 8.75
C LEU A 64 -33.78 -3.33 9.07
N GLY A 65 -33.30 -2.60 8.05
CA GLY A 65 -32.95 -1.18 8.20
C GLY A 65 -34.13 -0.33 8.67
N PHE A 66 -35.32 -0.54 8.10
CA PHE A 66 -36.53 0.17 8.50
C PHE A 66 -36.93 -0.09 9.96
N VAL A 67 -36.80 -1.33 10.43
CA VAL A 67 -37.08 -1.69 11.83
C VAL A 67 -36.07 -1.01 12.78
N GLY A 68 -34.80 -0.92 12.40
CA GLY A 68 -33.78 -0.20 13.17
C GLY A 68 -34.11 1.28 13.35
N VAL A 69 -34.51 1.95 12.27
CA VAL A 69 -34.94 3.37 12.29
C VAL A 69 -36.17 3.56 13.19
N ILE A 70 -37.16 2.66 13.13
CA ILE A 70 -38.32 2.68 14.03
C ILE A 70 -37.88 2.55 15.50
N GLY A 71 -36.91 1.69 15.78
CA GLY A 71 -36.33 1.53 17.11
C GLY A 71 -35.77 2.84 17.66
N VAL A 72 -35.00 3.58 16.85
CA VAL A 72 -34.45 4.89 17.24
C VAL A 72 -35.56 5.91 17.50
N ILE A 73 -36.59 5.97 16.64
CA ILE A 73 -37.73 6.87 16.81
C ILE A 73 -38.49 6.58 18.11
N LEU A 74 -38.66 5.31 18.47
CA LEU A 74 -39.33 4.90 19.72
C LEU A 74 -38.54 5.32 20.95
N VAL A 75 -37.20 5.20 20.91
CA VAL A 75 -36.32 5.65 22.00
C VAL A 75 -36.39 7.17 22.16
N MET A 76 -36.34 7.92 21.05
CA MET A 76 -36.48 9.39 21.07
C MET A 76 -37.85 9.81 21.61
N TYR A 77 -38.94 9.15 21.19
CA TYR A 77 -40.29 9.46 21.67
C TYR A 77 -40.46 9.12 23.16
N GLY A 78 -39.96 7.97 23.61
CA GLY A 78 -39.95 7.58 25.02
C GLY A 78 -39.16 8.57 25.88
N GLY A 79 -37.99 9.01 25.42
CA GLY A 79 -37.17 10.02 26.08
C GLY A 79 -37.87 11.38 26.15
N PHE A 80 -38.48 11.83 25.05
CA PHE A 80 -39.22 13.09 25.01
C PHE A 80 -40.44 13.08 25.95
N LEU A 81 -41.20 11.97 25.98
CA LEU A 81 -42.34 11.83 26.88
C LEU A 81 -41.91 11.84 28.34
N TRP A 82 -40.76 11.25 28.68
CA TRP A 82 -40.21 11.29 30.03
C TRP A 82 -39.83 12.72 30.44
N MET A 83 -39.09 13.44 29.60
CA MET A 83 -38.65 14.81 29.87
C MET A 83 -39.82 15.80 30.00
N THR A 84 -40.90 15.59 29.25
CA THR A 84 -42.07 16.49 29.24
C THR A 84 -43.15 16.13 30.27
N SER A 85 -42.92 15.12 31.10
CA SER A 85 -43.93 14.61 32.03
C SER A 85 -44.28 15.55 33.20
N LYS A 86 -43.44 16.55 33.53
CA LYS A 86 -43.69 17.55 34.61
C LYS A 86 -44.13 16.96 35.96
N GLY A 87 -43.74 15.71 36.26
CA GLY A 87 -44.11 15.01 37.49
C GLY A 87 -45.44 14.24 37.45
N ASP A 88 -46.13 14.15 36.31
CA ASP A 88 -47.32 13.31 36.16
C ASP A 88 -46.92 11.81 36.18
N PRO A 89 -47.32 11.03 37.21
CA PRO A 89 -46.89 9.64 37.36
C PRO A 89 -47.38 8.76 36.20
N THR A 90 -48.52 9.08 35.60
CA THR A 90 -49.09 8.27 34.50
C THR A 90 -48.28 8.40 33.20
N LYS A 91 -47.67 9.56 32.96
CA LYS A 91 -46.84 9.80 31.77
C LYS A 91 -45.44 9.23 31.92
N ILE A 92 -44.89 9.30 33.14
CA ILE A 92 -43.60 8.69 33.46
C ILE A 92 -43.67 7.17 33.29
N GLU A 93 -44.75 6.54 33.76
CA GLU A 93 -44.93 5.09 33.64
C GLU A 93 -45.07 4.65 32.18
N LYS A 94 -45.81 5.40 31.36
CA LYS A 94 -45.90 5.16 29.92
C LYS A 94 -44.56 5.34 29.20
N ALA A 95 -43.79 6.37 29.53
CA ALA A 95 -42.47 6.60 28.94
C ALA A 95 -41.50 5.46 29.25
N LYS A 96 -41.49 4.98 30.50
CA LYS A 96 -40.68 3.83 30.92
C LYS A 96 -41.06 2.55 30.18
N GLN A 97 -42.36 2.28 30.01
CA GLN A 97 -42.81 1.11 29.24
C GLN A 97 -42.36 1.15 27.78
N ILE A 98 -42.40 2.33 27.14
CA ILE A 98 -41.94 2.50 25.75
C ILE A 98 -40.44 2.23 25.64
N LEU A 99 -39.64 2.79 26.56
CA LEU A 99 -38.18 2.60 26.56
C LEU A 99 -37.78 1.14 26.83
N ILE A 100 -38.45 0.46 27.77
CA ILE A 100 -38.20 -0.96 28.06
C ILE A 100 -38.55 -1.82 26.85
N ASN A 101 -39.71 -1.59 26.23
CA ASN A 101 -40.13 -2.37 25.06
C ASN A 101 -39.24 -2.12 23.84
N ALA A 102 -38.78 -0.88 23.64
CA ALA A 102 -37.81 -0.53 22.59
C ALA A 102 -36.47 -1.22 22.83
N GLY A 103 -35.95 -1.20 24.07
CA GLY A 103 -34.71 -1.87 24.43
C GLY A 103 -34.77 -3.38 24.22
N ILE A 104 -35.86 -4.04 24.62
CA ILE A 104 -36.07 -5.48 24.36
C ILE A 104 -36.10 -5.76 22.86
N GLY A 105 -36.79 -4.92 22.07
CA GLY A 105 -36.83 -5.05 20.62
C GLY A 105 -35.45 -4.94 19.96
N THR A 106 -34.65 -3.96 20.37
CA THR A 106 -33.28 -3.78 19.87
C THR A 106 -32.41 -4.99 20.21
N VAL A 107 -32.47 -5.50 21.43
CA VAL A 107 -31.71 -6.68 21.85
C VAL A 107 -32.08 -7.90 21.02
N ILE A 108 -33.38 -8.13 20.76
CA ILE A 108 -33.84 -9.24 19.92
C ILE A 108 -33.30 -9.12 18.49
N ILE A 109 -33.32 -7.93 17.90
CA ILE A 109 -32.85 -7.71 16.52
C ILE A 109 -31.34 -7.94 16.42
N LEU A 110 -30.56 -7.39 17.35
CA LEU A 110 -29.11 -7.59 17.41
C LEU A 110 -28.76 -9.07 17.62
N SER A 111 -29.52 -9.75 18.48
CA SER A 111 -29.33 -11.19 18.73
C SER A 111 -29.71 -12.03 17.51
N ALA A 112 -30.78 -11.69 16.80
CA ALA A 112 -31.20 -12.38 15.59
C ALA A 112 -30.17 -12.25 14.47
N LEU A 113 -29.54 -11.08 14.34
CA LEU A 113 -28.46 -10.85 13.38
C LEU A 113 -27.24 -11.71 13.72
N ALA A 114 -26.81 -11.71 14.99
CA ALA A 114 -25.70 -12.54 15.45
C ALA A 114 -25.95 -14.05 15.25
N ILE A 115 -27.17 -14.53 15.56
CA ILE A 115 -27.54 -15.94 15.36
C ILE A 115 -27.57 -16.30 13.88
N THR A 116 -28.13 -15.43 13.03
CA THR A 116 -28.24 -15.71 11.59
C THR A 116 -26.85 -15.80 10.96
N GLN A 117 -25.93 -14.91 11.35
CA GLN A 117 -24.53 -14.96 10.93
C GLN A 117 -23.83 -16.23 11.40
N PHE A 118 -24.00 -16.61 12.68
CA PHE A 118 -23.45 -17.84 13.24
C PHE A 118 -23.95 -19.11 12.53
N VAL A 119 -25.24 -19.16 12.18
CA VAL A 119 -25.80 -20.30 11.45
C VAL A 119 -25.29 -20.33 10.02
N LEU A 120 -25.18 -19.18 9.34
CA LEU A 120 -24.67 -19.12 7.98
C LEU A 120 -23.19 -19.50 7.90
N SER A 121 -22.37 -19.04 8.84
CA SER A 121 -20.95 -19.42 8.93
C SER A 121 -20.79 -20.91 9.23
N SER A 122 -21.64 -21.47 10.10
CA SER A 122 -21.64 -22.90 10.43
C SER A 122 -22.07 -23.76 9.23
N LEU A 123 -23.02 -23.27 8.41
CA LEU A 123 -23.49 -23.95 7.21
C LEU A 123 -22.45 -23.94 6.09
N LEU A 124 -21.78 -22.80 5.86
CA LEU A 124 -20.71 -22.66 4.88
C LEU A 124 -19.50 -23.53 5.24
N ALA A 125 -19.14 -23.58 6.53
CA ALA A 125 -18.11 -24.48 7.06
C ALA A 125 -18.48 -25.96 6.84
N ALA A 126 -19.75 -26.33 7.03
CA ALA A 126 -20.22 -27.71 6.84
C ALA A 126 -20.30 -28.15 5.36
N THR A 127 -20.38 -27.22 4.41
CA THR A 127 -20.42 -27.52 2.96
C THR A 127 -19.05 -27.67 2.30
N GLY A 128 -17.96 -27.67 3.06
CA GLY A 128 -16.61 -27.95 2.53
C GLY A 128 -15.92 -26.75 1.87
N TYR A 129 -16.45 -25.54 2.05
CA TYR A 129 -15.79 -24.26 1.70
C TYR A 129 -15.01 -23.66 2.88
N GLY A 130 -14.74 -24.46 3.93
CA GLY A 130 -14.10 -24.03 5.16
C GLY A 130 -12.59 -24.28 5.17
N GLU A 131 -11.81 -23.29 4.77
CA GLU A 131 -10.55 -22.96 5.45
C GLU A 131 -10.67 -21.55 6.05
N SER A 132 -10.18 -21.42 7.27
CA SER A 132 -10.62 -20.47 8.29
C SER A 132 -10.13 -19.04 8.13
N THR A 133 -11.00 -18.05 8.35
CA THR A 133 -10.78 -16.97 9.34
C THR A 133 -12.13 -16.44 9.83
N GLY A 134 -12.23 -16.21 11.14
CA GLY A 134 -13.43 -15.77 11.83
C GLY A 134 -13.72 -14.29 11.60
N PHE A 135 -15.00 -13.97 11.41
CA PHE A 135 -15.53 -12.61 11.34
C PHE A 135 -15.54 -11.94 12.71
N ASP A 136 -15.03 -10.70 12.77
CA ASP A 136 -15.69 -9.64 13.53
C ASP A 136 -15.74 -8.37 12.65
N GLY A 137 -16.68 -7.48 12.97
CA GLY A 137 -17.07 -6.33 12.16
C GLY A 137 -15.97 -5.28 11.95
N ASP A 138 -16.24 -4.44 10.95
CA ASP A 138 -15.40 -3.43 10.31
C ASP A 138 -14.42 -4.03 9.28
N ALA A 139 -14.66 -3.67 8.02
CA ALA A 139 -14.10 -4.30 6.85
C ALA A 139 -12.59 -4.03 6.71
N GLU A 140 -11.78 -4.85 7.37
CA GLU A 140 -10.45 -5.18 6.91
C GLU A 140 -10.52 -6.57 6.27
N ILE A 141 -10.53 -6.63 4.94
CA ILE A 141 -10.49 -7.91 4.22
C ILE A 141 -9.07 -8.47 4.38
N ILE A 142 -8.81 -9.21 5.45
CA ILE A 142 -7.71 -10.18 5.46
C ILE A 142 -8.17 -11.34 4.58
N THR A 143 -7.88 -11.24 3.28
CA THR A 143 -8.17 -12.29 2.30
C THR A 143 -7.34 -13.53 2.62
N ALA A 144 -7.94 -14.72 2.51
CA ALA A 144 -7.27 -16.01 2.70
C ALA A 144 -6.12 -16.30 1.69
N PHE A 145 -5.76 -15.33 0.86
CA PHE A 145 -4.64 -15.35 -0.10
C PHE A 145 -3.75 -14.10 0.01
N SER A 146 -3.89 -13.27 1.05
CA SER A 146 -2.93 -12.23 1.39
C SER A 146 -1.72 -12.86 2.08
N GLN A 147 -0.94 -13.65 1.33
CA GLN A 147 0.42 -13.98 1.74
C GLN A 147 1.11 -12.68 2.16
N ALA A 148 1.99 -12.74 3.16
CA ALA A 148 2.64 -11.52 3.63
C ALA A 148 3.35 -10.85 2.44
N LEU A 149 2.98 -9.61 2.09
CA LEU A 149 3.71 -8.85 1.08
C LEU A 149 5.20 -8.88 1.45
N GLY A 150 6.05 -9.24 0.49
CA GLY A 150 7.47 -9.46 0.74
C GLY A 150 7.86 -10.86 1.27
N ASN A 151 6.92 -11.73 1.66
CA ASN A 151 7.21 -13.14 1.90
C ASN A 151 7.03 -13.91 0.57
N GLY A 152 8.14 -14.36 -0.01
CA GLY A 152 8.17 -14.91 -1.37
C GLY A 152 8.76 -13.94 -2.40
N ASN A 153 8.34 -14.09 -3.65
CA ASN A 153 8.91 -13.39 -4.81
C ASN A 153 8.23 -12.06 -5.16
N LEU A 154 7.05 -11.79 -4.61
CA LEU A 154 6.42 -10.48 -4.70
C LEU A 154 7.13 -9.52 -3.75
N ASP A 155 7.60 -8.40 -4.29
CA ASP A 155 8.34 -7.39 -3.52
C ASP A 155 7.40 -6.28 -3.04
N SER A 156 6.66 -5.65 -3.95
CA SER A 156 5.74 -4.55 -3.66
C SER A 156 4.60 -4.48 -4.67
N HIS A 157 3.56 -3.70 -4.37
CA HIS A 157 2.53 -3.34 -5.33
C HIS A 157 1.98 -1.94 -5.05
N TYR A 158 1.42 -1.33 -6.09
CA TYR A 158 0.71 -0.07 -6.04
C TYR A 158 -0.65 -0.21 -6.76
N PRO A 159 -1.75 0.35 -6.26
CA PRO A 159 -1.87 1.04 -4.98
C PRO A 159 -1.55 0.16 -3.77
N PRO A 160 -1.17 0.75 -2.62
CA PRO A 160 -0.97 0.00 -1.40
C PRO A 160 -2.24 -0.75 -0.98
N ARG A 161 -2.06 -1.83 -0.23
CA ARG A 161 -3.17 -2.62 0.29
C ARG A 161 -4.06 -1.75 1.18
N ASN A 162 -5.37 -1.87 0.99
CA ASN A 162 -6.40 -1.12 1.71
C ASN A 162 -6.25 0.40 1.60
N ALA A 163 -5.47 0.90 0.63
CA ALA A 163 -5.37 2.32 0.40
C ALA A 163 -6.75 2.88 0.04
N VAL A 164 -7.02 4.07 0.56
CA VAL A 164 -8.23 4.84 0.28
C VAL A 164 -7.88 6.06 -0.54
N ASP A 165 -8.91 6.68 -1.11
CA ASP A 165 -8.79 7.91 -1.89
C ASP A 165 -7.87 7.78 -3.12
N ILE A 166 -7.78 6.58 -3.68
CA ILE A 166 -7.00 6.33 -4.90
C ILE A 166 -7.69 7.00 -6.11
N PRO A 167 -6.97 7.76 -6.94
CA PRO A 167 -7.55 8.45 -8.08
C PRO A 167 -7.98 7.49 -9.19
N ARG A 168 -9.00 7.89 -9.95
CA ARG A 168 -9.63 7.02 -10.95
C ARG A 168 -8.78 6.74 -12.18
N ASN A 169 -7.84 7.63 -12.50
CA ASN A 169 -6.87 7.50 -13.60
C ASN A 169 -5.56 6.84 -13.17
N THR A 170 -5.53 6.16 -12.01
CA THR A 170 -4.33 5.48 -11.55
C THR A 170 -4.00 4.23 -12.39
N ASN A 171 -2.72 4.05 -12.68
CA ASN A 171 -2.10 2.79 -13.03
C ASN A 171 -1.99 1.91 -11.78
N ILE A 172 -1.77 0.61 -12.01
CA ILE A 172 -1.50 -0.38 -10.97
C ILE A 172 -0.13 -0.98 -11.28
N ALA A 173 0.76 -1.04 -10.29
CA ALA A 173 2.10 -1.62 -10.46
C ALA A 173 2.32 -2.82 -9.54
N ILE A 174 3.09 -3.79 -10.02
CA ILE A 174 3.43 -5.01 -9.29
C ILE A 174 4.93 -5.24 -9.46
N ALA A 175 5.68 -5.23 -8.35
CA ALA A 175 7.12 -5.42 -8.35
C ALA A 175 7.49 -6.79 -7.77
N PHE A 176 8.48 -7.43 -8.39
CA PHE A 176 8.98 -8.76 -8.08
C PHE A 176 10.47 -8.74 -7.77
N LYS A 177 10.91 -9.68 -6.93
CA LYS A 177 12.33 -9.86 -6.58
C LYS A 177 13.14 -10.51 -7.68
N ILE A 178 12.46 -11.16 -8.63
CA ILE A 178 13.04 -11.89 -9.76
C ILE A 178 12.29 -11.51 -11.05
N PRO A 179 12.93 -11.67 -12.22
CA PRO A 179 12.29 -11.47 -13.51
C PRO A 179 10.99 -12.27 -13.67
N VAL A 180 10.02 -11.67 -14.38
CA VAL A 180 8.74 -12.28 -14.75
C VAL A 180 8.72 -12.54 -16.24
N TYR A 181 8.23 -13.71 -16.65
CA TYR A 181 8.08 -14.06 -18.05
C TYR A 181 6.95 -13.27 -18.71
N PRO A 182 7.22 -12.37 -19.69
CA PRO A 182 6.18 -11.51 -20.27
C PRO A 182 5.04 -12.28 -20.95
N GLY A 183 5.35 -13.43 -21.56
CA GLY A 183 4.35 -14.28 -22.21
C GLY A 183 3.37 -14.96 -21.27
N SER A 184 3.55 -14.85 -19.95
CA SER A 184 2.59 -15.37 -18.97
C SER A 184 1.48 -14.39 -18.60
N PHE A 185 1.61 -13.09 -18.92
CA PHE A 185 0.62 -12.08 -18.55
C PHE A 185 0.26 -11.08 -19.66
N MET A 186 0.95 -11.11 -20.80
CA MET A 186 0.66 -10.27 -21.96
C MET A 186 -0.06 -11.08 -23.03
N ASP A 187 -1.33 -10.76 -23.30
CA ASP A 187 -2.12 -11.42 -24.33
C ASP A 187 -1.55 -11.10 -25.73
N GLY A 188 -1.29 -12.15 -26.51
CA GLY A 188 -0.67 -12.03 -27.84
C GLY A 188 0.85 -11.78 -27.83
N TYR A 189 1.54 -12.03 -26.71
CA TYR A 189 3.00 -11.88 -26.62
C TYR A 189 3.74 -12.69 -27.70
N SER A 190 4.68 -12.03 -28.38
CA SER A 190 5.46 -12.61 -29.48
C SER A 190 6.98 -12.50 -29.32
N GLY A 191 7.45 -12.19 -28.09
CA GLY A 191 8.88 -12.14 -27.75
C GLY A 191 9.46 -10.74 -27.57
N ASP A 192 8.67 -9.68 -27.72
CA ASP A 192 9.10 -8.30 -27.48
C ASP A 192 8.52 -7.77 -26.15
N PRO A 193 9.31 -7.68 -25.07
CA PRO A 193 8.85 -7.20 -23.77
C PRO A 193 8.53 -5.70 -23.75
N THR A 194 8.92 -4.95 -24.79
CA THR A 194 8.65 -3.50 -24.88
C THR A 194 7.28 -3.19 -25.49
N ALA A 195 6.59 -4.21 -26.02
CA ALA A 195 5.27 -4.05 -26.58
C ALA A 195 4.24 -3.67 -25.51
N ILE A 196 3.28 -2.81 -25.86
CA ILE A 196 2.11 -2.56 -25.03
C ILE A 196 1.00 -3.47 -25.52
N LEU A 197 0.64 -4.46 -24.70
CA LEU A 197 -0.35 -5.49 -25.03
C LEU A 197 -1.46 -5.55 -23.97
N PRO A 198 -2.65 -6.08 -24.29
CA PRO A 198 -3.68 -6.34 -23.27
C PRO A 198 -3.20 -7.33 -22.21
N VAL A 199 -3.77 -7.24 -21.01
CA VAL A 199 -3.51 -8.20 -19.93
C VAL A 199 -4.12 -9.57 -20.25
N ASP A 200 -3.39 -10.63 -19.96
CA ASP A 200 -3.96 -11.97 -19.88
C ASP A 200 -4.72 -12.12 -18.55
N THR A 201 -6.05 -12.17 -18.63
CA THR A 201 -6.94 -12.26 -17.46
C THR A 201 -6.87 -13.60 -16.74
N ASP A 202 -6.25 -14.63 -17.33
CA ASP A 202 -5.97 -15.88 -16.62
C ASP A 202 -4.79 -15.71 -15.64
N ALA A 203 -3.93 -14.70 -15.83
CA ALA A 203 -2.77 -14.41 -15.00
C ALA A 203 -2.99 -13.27 -14.01
N ILE A 204 -3.57 -12.16 -14.46
CA ILE A 204 -3.82 -10.99 -13.63
C ILE A 204 -5.21 -10.46 -13.89
N LYS A 205 -6.02 -10.33 -12.83
CA LYS A 205 -7.37 -9.77 -12.89
C LYS A 205 -7.44 -8.49 -12.08
N VAL A 206 -8.11 -7.48 -12.64
CA VAL A 206 -8.52 -6.26 -11.95
C VAL A 206 -10.03 -6.18 -12.04
N TYR A 207 -10.74 -6.11 -10.91
CA TYR A 207 -12.20 -6.09 -10.90
C TYR A 207 -12.76 -5.27 -9.73
N GLU A 208 -13.99 -4.79 -9.89
CA GLU A 208 -14.72 -4.20 -8.78
C GLU A 208 -15.01 -5.27 -7.72
N THR A 209 -14.61 -5.02 -6.47
CA THR A 209 -14.71 -6.00 -5.38
C THR A 209 -16.15 -6.46 -5.15
N SER A 210 -17.13 -5.58 -5.37
CA SER A 210 -18.55 -5.89 -5.15
C SER A 210 -19.13 -6.85 -6.20
N LEU A 211 -18.53 -6.89 -7.40
CA LEU A 211 -18.97 -7.67 -8.54
C LEU A 211 -18.22 -9.00 -8.70
N GLY A 212 -17.03 -9.10 -8.09
CA GLY A 212 -16.20 -10.30 -8.11
C GLY A 212 -15.45 -10.50 -9.44
N ASP A 213 -14.64 -11.56 -9.50
CA ASP A 213 -13.66 -11.81 -10.57
C ASP A 213 -14.29 -12.01 -11.97
N SER A 214 -15.54 -12.46 -12.03
CA SER A 214 -16.31 -12.54 -13.28
C SER A 214 -16.52 -11.19 -13.99
N SER A 215 -16.26 -10.07 -13.29
CA SER A 215 -16.29 -8.70 -13.82
C SER A 215 -14.90 -8.13 -14.16
N ALA A 216 -13.87 -8.98 -14.25
CA ALA A 216 -12.51 -8.57 -14.59
C ALA A 216 -12.47 -7.68 -15.84
N LEU A 217 -11.74 -6.57 -15.72
CA LEU A 217 -11.52 -5.62 -16.80
C LEU A 217 -10.72 -6.30 -17.91
N THR A 218 -11.24 -6.23 -19.14
CA THR A 218 -10.55 -6.77 -20.33
C THR A 218 -9.74 -5.70 -21.07
N ASN A 219 -10.03 -4.42 -20.82
CA ASN A 219 -9.39 -3.29 -21.50
C ASN A 219 -8.31 -2.69 -20.59
N VAL A 220 -7.31 -3.50 -20.26
CA VAL A 220 -6.16 -3.09 -19.45
C VAL A 220 -4.91 -3.37 -20.26
N ASN A 221 -4.18 -2.33 -20.61
CA ASN A 221 -2.88 -2.47 -21.24
C ASN A 221 -1.84 -2.85 -20.20
N VAL A 222 -0.79 -3.55 -20.62
CA VAL A 222 0.32 -3.94 -19.77
C VAL A 222 1.64 -3.52 -20.40
N ALA A 223 2.51 -3.00 -19.55
CA ALA A 223 3.92 -2.76 -19.84
C ALA A 223 4.77 -3.38 -18.73
N ILE A 224 6.05 -3.63 -19.01
CA ILE A 224 7.00 -4.19 -18.06
C ILE A 224 8.33 -3.42 -18.12
N THR A 225 9.03 -3.31 -17.00
CA THR A 225 10.35 -2.69 -16.91
C THR A 225 11.42 -3.50 -17.66
N ALA A 226 12.50 -2.85 -18.07
CA ALA A 226 13.59 -3.49 -18.83
C ALA A 226 14.25 -4.67 -18.10
N ASN A 227 14.32 -4.64 -16.76
CA ASN A 227 14.80 -5.74 -15.93
C ASN A 227 13.77 -6.87 -15.73
N LEU A 228 12.58 -6.75 -16.32
CA LEU A 228 11.47 -7.68 -16.19
C LEU A 228 10.95 -7.88 -14.75
N GLN A 229 11.21 -6.94 -13.84
CA GLN A 229 10.85 -7.07 -12.43
C GLN A 229 9.63 -6.25 -12.01
N SER A 230 9.07 -5.40 -12.87
CA SER A 230 7.89 -4.61 -12.52
C SER A 230 6.89 -4.52 -13.67
N ILE A 231 5.68 -5.02 -13.41
CA ILE A 231 4.54 -4.96 -14.32
C ILE A 231 3.74 -3.69 -14.01
N VAL A 232 3.32 -2.98 -15.05
CA VAL A 232 2.39 -1.86 -14.96
C VAL A 232 1.14 -2.18 -15.75
N LEU A 233 0.00 -2.20 -15.06
CA LEU A 233 -1.32 -2.28 -15.64
C LEU A 233 -1.86 -0.86 -15.84
N ASP A 234 -2.37 -0.60 -17.03
CA ASP A 234 -2.90 0.68 -17.49
C ASP A 234 -4.36 0.51 -17.95
N PRO A 235 -5.34 0.66 -17.03
CA PRO A 235 -6.76 0.61 -17.38
C PRO A 235 -7.09 1.68 -18.42
N GLN A 236 -7.60 1.26 -19.59
CA GLN A 236 -7.93 2.18 -20.69
C GLN A 236 -9.18 3.04 -20.41
N VAL A 237 -9.83 2.80 -19.27
CA VAL A 237 -10.97 3.57 -18.78
C VAL A 237 -10.73 3.84 -17.30
N PHE A 238 -11.10 5.04 -16.86
CA PHE A 238 -11.05 5.41 -15.45
C PHE A 238 -11.77 4.39 -14.58
N LEU A 239 -11.08 3.96 -13.52
CA LEU A 239 -11.62 3.06 -12.52
C LEU A 239 -12.81 3.73 -11.80
N GLY A 240 -13.73 2.91 -11.30
CA GLY A 240 -14.90 3.35 -10.54
C GLY A 240 -15.81 4.30 -11.30
N ASN A 241 -16.46 5.20 -10.56
CA ASN A 241 -17.40 6.19 -11.09
C ASN A 241 -17.19 7.55 -10.42
N SER A 242 -17.79 8.60 -10.97
CA SER A 242 -17.66 9.97 -10.46
C SER A 242 -18.64 10.32 -9.33
N GLU A 243 -19.45 9.37 -8.85
CA GLU A 243 -20.52 9.64 -7.88
C GLU A 243 -20.24 9.03 -6.51
N THR A 244 -19.57 7.87 -6.47
CA THR A 244 -19.32 7.09 -5.27
C THR A 244 -17.97 6.39 -5.34
N ASN A 245 -17.29 6.33 -4.18
CA ASN A 245 -16.07 5.54 -4.06
C ASN A 245 -16.36 4.06 -4.33
N THR A 246 -15.45 3.43 -5.06
CA THR A 246 -15.59 2.05 -5.54
C THR A 246 -14.41 1.21 -5.07
N ASN A 247 -14.67 0.07 -4.44
CA ASN A 247 -13.58 -0.85 -4.06
C ASN A 247 -13.16 -1.71 -5.26
N TYR A 248 -11.87 -1.79 -5.48
CA TYR A 248 -11.25 -2.64 -6.48
C TYR A 248 -10.39 -3.73 -5.83
N THR A 249 -10.36 -4.86 -6.51
CA THR A 249 -9.53 -6.02 -6.18
C THR A 249 -8.58 -6.29 -7.34
N VAL A 250 -7.32 -6.56 -7.01
CA VAL A 250 -6.35 -7.12 -7.95
C VAL A 250 -5.96 -8.50 -7.48
N GLU A 251 -6.02 -9.45 -8.40
CA GLU A 251 -5.73 -10.86 -8.19
C GLU A 251 -4.64 -11.28 -9.17
N ILE A 252 -3.52 -11.75 -8.63
CA ILE A 252 -2.48 -12.43 -9.36
C ILE A 252 -2.70 -13.92 -9.14
N THR A 253 -2.86 -14.67 -10.22
CA THR A 253 -3.16 -16.11 -10.15
C THR A 253 -1.86 -16.93 -10.10
N ASP A 254 -2.01 -18.25 -10.00
CA ASP A 254 -0.91 -19.22 -10.05
C ASP A 254 -0.38 -19.47 -11.47
N THR A 255 -1.00 -18.88 -12.50
CA THR A 255 -0.56 -19.03 -13.90
C THR A 255 0.55 -18.05 -14.28
N LEU A 256 0.76 -16.99 -13.49
CA LEU A 256 1.88 -16.07 -13.68
C LEU A 256 3.21 -16.81 -13.46
N LEU A 257 4.07 -16.80 -14.47
CA LEU A 257 5.36 -17.49 -14.44
C LEU A 257 6.47 -16.51 -14.08
N LEU A 258 7.17 -16.80 -13.00
CA LEU A 258 8.44 -16.15 -12.67
C LEU A 258 9.58 -16.96 -13.28
N ASP A 259 10.66 -16.27 -13.64
CA ASP A 259 11.79 -16.68 -14.49
C ASP A 259 11.71 -16.09 -15.91
N ASP A 260 12.86 -15.78 -16.53
CA ASP A 260 12.93 -15.08 -17.83
C ASP A 260 12.80 -16.05 -19.04
N ASP A 261 12.95 -17.34 -18.80
CA ASP A 261 13.03 -18.39 -19.82
C ASP A 261 11.71 -19.15 -20.08
N GLY A 262 10.65 -18.84 -19.33
CA GLY A 262 9.35 -19.49 -19.44
C GLY A 262 9.36 -20.97 -19.02
N SER A 263 10.42 -21.45 -18.35
CA SER A 263 10.44 -22.78 -17.76
C SER A 263 9.42 -22.84 -16.60
N PRO A 264 8.75 -23.97 -16.35
CA PRO A 264 7.93 -24.16 -15.14
C PRO A 264 8.76 -24.21 -13.84
N GLY A 265 9.95 -23.62 -13.85
CA GLY A 265 11.01 -23.75 -12.88
C GLY A 265 10.75 -22.99 -11.58
N VAL A 266 10.07 -23.65 -10.65
CA VAL A 266 10.22 -23.46 -9.19
C VAL A 266 9.60 -22.18 -8.58
N ALA A 267 8.99 -21.27 -9.34
CA ALA A 267 8.43 -20.04 -8.76
C ALA A 267 7.14 -19.54 -9.43
N ALA A 268 6.05 -20.33 -9.45
CA ALA A 268 4.72 -19.69 -9.50
C ALA A 268 4.55 -18.82 -8.24
N ILE A 269 3.71 -17.78 -8.27
CA ILE A 269 3.29 -17.08 -7.05
C ILE A 269 2.39 -18.03 -6.24
N GLY A 270 2.95 -19.09 -5.65
CA GLY A 270 2.24 -20.09 -4.84
C GLY A 270 0.78 -20.35 -5.27
N ALA A 271 -0.16 -20.02 -4.37
CA ALA A 271 -1.60 -20.11 -4.55
C ALA A 271 -2.26 -18.80 -5.06
N GLY A 272 -1.48 -17.92 -5.68
CA GLY A 272 -1.85 -16.55 -6.03
C GLY A 272 -1.58 -15.50 -4.95
N TYR A 273 -1.87 -14.25 -5.29
CA TYR A 273 -1.83 -13.09 -4.38
C TYR A 273 -2.97 -12.14 -4.69
N ILE A 274 -3.64 -11.64 -3.65
CA ILE A 274 -4.79 -10.73 -3.80
C ILE A 274 -4.70 -9.55 -2.84
N TRP A 275 -5.06 -8.37 -3.33
CA TRP A 275 -5.24 -7.18 -2.51
C TRP A 275 -6.38 -6.31 -3.01
N THR A 276 -6.82 -5.42 -2.14
CA THR A 276 -7.93 -4.49 -2.39
C THR A 276 -7.51 -3.06 -2.11
N PHE A 277 -8.13 -2.10 -2.78
CA PHE A 277 -8.01 -0.66 -2.52
C PHE A 277 -9.32 0.05 -2.88
N ASN A 278 -9.52 1.26 -2.36
CA ASN A 278 -10.69 2.08 -2.59
C ASN A 278 -10.36 3.22 -3.55
N VAL A 279 -11.04 3.24 -4.69
CA VAL A 279 -10.97 4.29 -5.71
C VAL A 279 -11.97 5.38 -5.36
N SER A 280 -11.52 6.63 -5.37
CA SER A 280 -12.34 7.83 -5.12
C SER A 280 -13.19 8.24 -6.32
N THR A 281 -13.93 9.34 -6.21
CA THR A 281 -14.63 9.98 -7.33
C THR A 281 -13.74 10.87 -8.18
N GLU A 282 -12.53 11.17 -7.71
CA GLU A 282 -11.65 12.19 -8.26
C GLU A 282 -10.62 11.59 -9.24
N ILE A 283 -10.13 12.45 -10.13
CA ILE A 283 -8.97 12.17 -10.97
C ILE A 283 -7.77 12.92 -10.40
N ASP A 284 -6.58 12.34 -10.56
CA ASP A 284 -5.36 13.00 -10.19
C ASP A 284 -4.81 13.82 -11.35
N VAL A 285 -4.57 15.09 -11.07
CA VAL A 285 -3.99 16.10 -11.95
C VAL A 285 -2.87 16.84 -11.21
N THR A 286 -2.31 16.21 -10.18
CA THR A 286 -1.17 16.74 -9.42
C THR A 286 0.09 16.19 -10.05
N PRO A 287 1.02 17.04 -10.51
CA PRO A 287 2.29 16.54 -11.02
C PRO A 287 3.21 16.10 -9.87
N PRO A 288 3.99 15.02 -10.05
CA PRO A 288 4.96 14.60 -9.06
C PRO A 288 6.11 15.61 -8.97
N GLN A 289 6.62 15.83 -7.76
CA GLN A 289 7.74 16.72 -7.47
C GLN A 289 8.93 15.95 -6.88
N ILE A 290 10.13 16.51 -7.01
CA ILE A 290 11.32 16.00 -6.32
C ILE A 290 11.41 16.63 -4.92
N LEU A 291 11.32 15.80 -3.89
CA LEU A 291 11.44 16.22 -2.49
C LEU A 291 12.90 16.36 -2.06
N SER A 292 13.76 15.45 -2.50
CA SER A 292 15.20 15.46 -2.18
C SER A 292 16.01 14.60 -3.13
N VAL A 293 17.30 14.91 -3.23
CA VAL A 293 18.28 14.13 -3.99
C VAL A 293 19.52 13.82 -3.16
N VAL A 294 20.12 12.67 -3.43
CA VAL A 294 21.44 12.25 -2.96
C VAL A 294 22.27 11.92 -4.20
N PRO A 295 23.55 12.32 -4.28
CA PRO A 295 24.21 13.27 -3.40
C PRO A 295 23.52 14.63 -3.44
N PHE A 296 23.67 15.41 -2.37
CA PHE A 296 23.08 16.74 -2.30
C PHE A 296 23.71 17.67 -3.37
N PRO A 297 22.96 18.66 -3.90
CA PRO A 297 23.51 19.60 -4.87
C PRO A 297 24.77 20.30 -4.35
N ASP A 298 25.74 20.49 -5.24
CA ASP A 298 27.03 21.14 -5.01
C ASP A 298 27.90 20.47 -3.91
N SER A 299 27.62 19.22 -3.57
CA SER A 299 28.40 18.46 -2.58
C SER A 299 29.56 17.68 -3.21
N THR A 300 30.59 17.39 -2.42
CA THR A 300 31.73 16.53 -2.81
C THR A 300 31.75 15.29 -1.93
N ASN A 301 31.77 14.10 -2.53
CA ASN A 301 31.52 12.84 -1.83
C ASN A 301 32.56 11.76 -2.16
N PRO A 302 32.80 10.78 -1.27
CA PRO A 302 33.47 9.53 -1.63
C PRO A 302 32.77 8.85 -2.81
N ARG A 303 33.55 8.26 -3.73
CA ARG A 303 33.03 7.80 -5.03
C ARG A 303 32.12 6.57 -4.97
N ASN A 304 32.05 5.89 -3.84
CA ASN A 304 31.13 4.77 -3.61
C ASN A 304 29.73 5.19 -3.13
N ILE A 305 29.40 6.49 -3.20
CA ILE A 305 28.05 7.00 -2.94
C ILE A 305 27.08 6.57 -4.06
N LEU A 306 25.84 6.23 -3.68
CA LEU A 306 24.72 6.00 -4.60
C LEU A 306 24.03 7.32 -4.96
N VAL A 307 23.32 7.35 -6.09
CA VAL A 307 22.44 8.48 -6.42
C VAL A 307 21.00 8.10 -6.08
N GLN A 308 20.28 8.95 -5.35
CA GLN A 308 18.88 8.75 -4.98
C GLN A 308 18.04 9.97 -5.33
N ILE A 309 16.79 9.77 -5.73
CA ILE A 309 15.79 10.80 -5.94
C ILE A 309 14.54 10.36 -5.17
N ASN A 310 14.02 11.22 -4.30
CA ASN A 310 12.77 10.97 -3.58
C ASN A 310 11.67 11.87 -4.13
N TYR A 311 10.54 11.28 -4.50
CA TYR A 311 9.41 11.96 -5.12
C TYR A 311 8.29 12.24 -4.12
N SER A 312 7.39 13.17 -4.44
CA SER A 312 6.20 13.49 -3.64
C SER A 312 5.16 12.35 -3.60
N GLU A 313 5.24 11.43 -4.56
CA GLU A 313 4.26 10.37 -4.79
C GLU A 313 4.87 9.18 -5.56
N ALA A 314 4.05 8.18 -5.87
CA ALA A 314 4.48 7.01 -6.60
C ALA A 314 4.68 7.31 -8.10
N MET A 315 5.85 6.95 -8.61
CA MET A 315 6.23 7.07 -10.01
C MET A 315 5.92 5.80 -10.79
N ASN A 316 5.70 5.94 -12.10
CA ASN A 316 5.54 4.79 -12.97
C ASN A 316 6.89 4.09 -13.22
N PRO A 317 7.07 2.81 -12.85
CA PRO A 317 8.36 2.15 -12.91
C PRO A 317 8.90 1.98 -14.33
N VAL A 318 8.05 1.90 -15.37
CA VAL A 318 8.47 1.84 -16.78
C VAL A 318 9.19 3.13 -17.23
N PHE A 319 8.92 4.24 -16.55
CA PHE A 319 9.53 5.55 -16.84
C PHE A 319 10.62 5.95 -15.85
N ALA A 320 10.72 5.31 -14.69
CA ALA A 320 11.64 5.69 -13.62
C ALA A 320 12.70 4.61 -13.27
N SER A 321 12.79 3.54 -14.06
CA SER A 321 13.80 2.48 -13.91
C SER A 321 14.34 1.97 -15.25
N GLY A 322 15.58 1.50 -15.27
CA GLY A 322 16.23 0.95 -16.47
C GLY A 322 17.76 1.00 -16.41
N PHE A 323 18.41 0.54 -17.50
CA PHE A 323 19.86 0.40 -17.59
C PHE A 323 20.49 1.33 -18.62
N TYR A 324 21.75 1.71 -18.35
CA TYR A 324 22.61 2.37 -19.32
C TYR A 324 24.02 1.76 -19.31
N PRO A 325 24.55 1.28 -20.45
CA PRO A 325 23.78 0.82 -21.60
C PRO A 325 22.85 -0.33 -21.21
N ASP A 326 21.79 -0.54 -21.98
CA ASP A 326 20.92 -1.70 -21.78
C ASP A 326 21.70 -2.99 -22.11
N PRO A 327 21.72 -4.00 -21.21
CA PRO A 327 22.42 -5.26 -21.46
C PRO A 327 21.72 -6.14 -22.51
N SER A 328 20.48 -5.81 -22.89
CA SER A 328 19.65 -6.51 -23.87
C SER A 328 19.57 -5.74 -25.20
N ALA A 329 18.69 -6.17 -26.12
CA ALA A 329 18.45 -5.48 -27.39
C ALA A 329 17.51 -4.25 -27.26
N SER A 330 17.08 -3.92 -26.05
CA SER A 330 16.19 -2.80 -25.72
C SER A 330 16.90 -1.44 -25.82
N PRO A 331 16.15 -0.34 -25.99
CA PRO A 331 16.75 1.00 -25.99
C PRO A 331 17.32 1.37 -24.62
N ASN A 332 18.48 2.03 -24.63
CA ASN A 332 19.11 2.57 -23.43
C ASN A 332 18.16 3.48 -22.62
N PHE A 333 18.13 3.29 -21.31
CA PHE A 333 17.37 4.14 -20.42
C PHE A 333 18.04 5.51 -20.24
N THR A 334 17.33 6.58 -20.59
CA THR A 334 17.89 7.95 -20.58
C THR A 334 16.97 9.00 -19.94
N LYS A 335 15.85 8.56 -19.34
CA LYS A 335 14.88 9.43 -18.65
C LYS A 335 15.45 10.02 -17.35
N ILE A 336 16.35 9.27 -16.72
CA ILE A 336 17.23 9.76 -15.66
C ILE A 336 18.66 9.37 -16.05
N LYS A 337 19.61 10.31 -15.92
CA LYS A 337 21.01 10.09 -16.29
C LYS A 337 21.97 10.77 -15.33
N VAL A 338 23.15 10.19 -15.18
CA VAL A 338 24.31 10.79 -14.53
C VAL A 338 25.38 10.97 -15.60
N VAL A 339 25.94 12.16 -15.72
CA VAL A 339 26.88 12.54 -16.76
C VAL A 339 28.20 12.97 -16.13
N ASP A 340 29.32 12.45 -16.62
CA ASP A 340 30.66 12.95 -16.30
C ASP A 340 31.01 14.13 -17.21
N ASN A 341 31.10 15.31 -16.60
CA ASN A 341 31.35 16.56 -17.30
C ASN A 341 32.78 16.68 -17.86
N ALA A 342 33.71 15.83 -17.41
CA ALA A 342 35.07 15.79 -17.93
C ALA A 342 35.18 15.07 -19.29
N VAL A 343 34.19 14.23 -19.63
CA VAL A 343 34.17 13.50 -20.89
C VAL A 343 33.77 14.45 -22.03
N LEU A 344 34.75 14.81 -22.86
CA LEU A 344 34.57 15.69 -24.01
C LEU A 344 34.70 14.91 -25.33
N GLY A 345 33.93 15.28 -26.35
CA GLY A 345 34.06 14.75 -27.71
C GLY A 345 33.04 13.65 -28.04
N PRO A 346 33.40 12.62 -28.84
CA PRO A 346 32.47 11.59 -29.30
C PRO A 346 32.26 10.44 -28.29
N ALA A 347 33.00 10.45 -27.18
CA ALA A 347 32.81 9.48 -26.11
C ALA A 347 31.50 9.79 -25.38
N ASP A 348 30.79 8.73 -25.00
CA ASP A 348 29.54 8.84 -24.28
C ASP A 348 29.82 9.30 -22.84
N PRO A 349 29.31 10.47 -22.41
CA PRO A 349 29.61 10.99 -21.09
C PRO A 349 28.65 10.42 -20.02
N ILE A 350 27.66 9.60 -20.39
CA ILE A 350 26.72 9.01 -19.42
C ILE A 350 27.42 7.90 -18.63
N VAL A 351 27.33 7.99 -17.31
CA VAL A 351 27.85 6.98 -16.38
C VAL A 351 27.02 5.71 -16.50
N GLU A 352 27.69 4.58 -16.75
CA GLU A 352 27.03 3.29 -16.88
C GLU A 352 26.50 2.78 -15.53
N GLY A 353 25.31 2.18 -15.53
CA GLY A 353 24.65 1.65 -14.34
C GLY A 353 23.17 1.31 -14.51
N GLU A 354 22.51 1.08 -13.37
CA GLU A 354 21.10 0.72 -13.27
C GLU A 354 20.36 1.72 -12.36
N TRP A 355 19.21 2.21 -12.83
CA TRP A 355 18.22 2.90 -12.03
C TRP A 355 17.12 1.91 -11.60
N LYS A 356 16.88 1.82 -10.29
CA LYS A 356 15.77 1.07 -9.70
C LYS A 356 14.75 2.03 -9.10
N LEU A 357 13.47 1.73 -9.25
CA LEU A 357 12.39 2.42 -8.54
C LEU A 357 11.98 1.58 -7.33
N VAL A 358 12.13 2.14 -6.14
CA VAL A 358 12.03 1.45 -4.84
C VAL A 358 11.16 2.28 -3.87
N ASN A 359 11.07 1.85 -2.60
CA ASN A 359 10.37 2.58 -1.55
C ASN A 359 8.89 2.86 -1.90
N GLN A 360 8.13 1.81 -2.18
CA GLN A 360 6.73 1.92 -2.66
C GLN A 360 6.59 2.82 -3.90
N PHE A 361 7.50 2.64 -4.86
CA PHE A 361 7.53 3.36 -6.13
C PHE A 361 7.80 4.87 -6.00
N SER A 362 8.20 5.36 -4.82
CA SER A 362 8.38 6.81 -4.55
C SER A 362 9.84 7.26 -4.53
N SER A 363 10.79 6.38 -4.87
CA SER A 363 12.21 6.76 -4.90
C SER A 363 13.00 6.03 -5.98
N SER A 364 13.76 6.77 -6.80
CA SER A 364 14.69 6.19 -7.77
C SER A 364 16.10 6.12 -7.16
N GLU A 365 16.77 4.98 -7.27
CA GLU A 365 18.15 4.78 -6.80
C GLU A 365 19.03 4.24 -7.94
N PHE A 366 20.20 4.84 -8.12
CA PHE A 366 21.19 4.48 -9.13
C PHE A 366 22.40 3.80 -8.51
N VAL A 367 22.79 2.67 -9.09
CA VAL A 367 24.06 2.01 -8.84
C VAL A 367 24.82 1.92 -10.16
N THR A 368 26.05 2.43 -10.18
CA THR A 368 26.93 2.30 -11.34
C THR A 368 27.41 0.86 -11.53
N SER A 369 27.86 0.52 -12.74
CA SER A 369 28.43 -0.79 -13.08
C SER A 369 29.95 -0.88 -12.85
N GLU A 370 30.64 0.21 -12.52
CA GLU A 370 32.10 0.21 -12.30
C GLU A 370 32.47 -0.32 -10.90
N ALA A 371 32.96 -1.57 -10.82
CA ALA A 371 33.50 -2.14 -9.59
C ALA A 371 34.83 -1.47 -9.18
N CYS A 372 34.95 -1.06 -7.91
CA CYS A 372 36.06 -0.22 -7.45
C CYS A 372 36.68 -0.62 -6.11
N GLY A 373 36.05 -1.53 -5.35
CA GLY A 373 36.51 -1.86 -4.01
C GLY A 373 35.67 -2.93 -3.34
N ILE A 374 35.85 -3.04 -2.03
CA ILE A 374 35.16 -4.01 -1.17
C ILE A 374 34.58 -3.27 0.05
N ASN A 375 33.31 -3.53 0.41
CA ASN A 375 32.66 -2.93 1.57
C ASN A 375 33.05 -3.61 2.90
N SER A 376 32.46 -3.13 4.00
CA SER A 376 32.61 -3.68 5.35
C SER A 376 32.25 -5.16 5.51
N CYS A 377 31.48 -5.77 4.59
CA CYS A 377 31.15 -7.20 4.60
C CYS A 377 32.02 -8.08 3.70
N GLY A 378 32.94 -7.51 2.93
CA GLY A 378 33.70 -8.28 1.94
C GLY A 378 33.03 -8.40 0.57
N GLU A 379 31.98 -7.63 0.30
CA GLU A 379 31.29 -7.60 -1.00
C GLU A 379 31.85 -6.50 -1.89
N THR A 380 31.78 -6.70 -3.21
CA THR A 380 32.17 -5.69 -4.19
C THR A 380 31.30 -4.44 -4.05
N ILE A 381 31.94 -3.26 -4.04
CA ILE A 381 31.27 -1.97 -4.19
C ILE A 381 31.50 -1.41 -5.59
N TYR A 382 30.51 -0.64 -6.03
CA TYR A 382 30.50 0.01 -7.33
C TYR A 382 30.63 1.52 -7.15
N CYS A 383 31.54 2.17 -7.87
CA CYS A 383 31.85 3.57 -7.67
C CYS A 383 31.57 4.40 -8.91
N LEU A 384 31.04 5.59 -8.68
CA LEU A 384 31.03 6.65 -9.67
C LEU A 384 32.47 6.98 -10.09
N PRO A 385 32.67 7.68 -11.23
CA PRO A 385 34.00 8.07 -11.71
C PRO A 385 34.82 8.81 -10.62
N GLU A 386 36.13 8.61 -10.61
CA GLU A 386 37.04 9.17 -9.61
C GLU A 386 37.35 10.66 -9.85
N ASN A 387 37.34 11.48 -8.80
CA ASN A 387 37.66 12.91 -8.88
C ASN A 387 36.89 13.65 -9.99
N ALA A 388 35.63 13.26 -10.18
CA ALA A 388 34.81 13.69 -11.30
C ALA A 388 33.80 14.75 -10.85
N ALA A 389 33.52 15.70 -11.75
CA ALA A 389 32.38 16.60 -11.64
C ALA A 389 31.23 15.96 -12.42
N LEU A 390 30.17 15.60 -11.71
CA LEU A 390 29.04 14.86 -12.26
C LEU A 390 27.79 15.73 -12.24
N THR A 391 26.96 15.56 -13.27
CA THR A 391 25.63 16.17 -13.36
C THR A 391 24.60 15.06 -13.46
N ALA A 392 23.63 15.04 -12.56
CA ALA A 392 22.46 14.19 -12.69
C ALA A 392 21.26 14.99 -13.20
N THR A 393 20.48 14.37 -14.07
CA THR A 393 19.27 14.96 -14.66
C THR A 393 18.11 13.97 -14.58
N ALA A 394 17.02 14.42 -13.97
CA ALA A 394 15.72 13.77 -14.01
C ALA A 394 14.83 14.51 -15.02
N LEU A 395 14.53 13.88 -16.16
CA LEU A 395 13.84 14.54 -17.26
C LEU A 395 12.33 14.55 -17.01
N ALA A 396 11.70 15.73 -17.09
CA ALA A 396 10.24 15.80 -17.13
C ALA A 396 9.70 15.34 -18.49
N ALA A 397 8.54 14.68 -18.50
CA ALA A 397 7.93 14.22 -19.74
C ALA A 397 7.33 15.38 -20.55
N THR A 398 7.34 15.24 -21.87
CA THR A 398 6.60 16.12 -22.77
C THR A 398 5.11 16.03 -22.46
N LEU A 399 4.49 17.20 -22.30
CA LEU A 399 3.06 17.31 -22.01
C LEU A 399 2.20 16.84 -23.18
N GLY A 400 1.13 16.14 -22.86
CA GLY A 400 0.08 15.76 -23.77
C GLY A 400 -0.91 16.91 -24.03
N PRO A 401 -2.02 16.61 -24.74
CA PRO A 401 -3.05 17.61 -25.07
C PRO A 401 -3.77 18.21 -23.86
N GLU A 402 -3.82 17.49 -22.74
CA GLU A 402 -4.51 17.89 -21.49
C GLU A 402 -3.51 17.89 -20.32
N PRO A 403 -2.68 18.95 -20.15
CA PRO A 403 -1.74 19.05 -19.05
C PRO A 403 -2.44 18.95 -17.67
N PRO A 404 -1.78 18.39 -16.64
CA PRO A 404 -0.37 18.00 -16.60
C PRO A 404 -0.07 16.60 -17.16
N ALA A 405 -1.06 15.93 -17.75
CA ALA A 405 -0.85 14.62 -18.36
C ALA A 405 0.23 14.68 -19.45
N SER A 406 1.06 13.65 -19.48
CA SER A 406 2.12 13.46 -20.48
C SER A 406 1.55 12.92 -21.80
N ILE A 407 2.41 12.84 -22.82
CA ILE A 407 2.13 12.06 -24.02
C ILE A 407 2.03 10.56 -23.70
N LEU A 408 1.21 9.81 -24.47
CA LEU A 408 0.91 8.38 -24.26
C LEU A 408 2.16 7.46 -24.17
N LEU A 409 3.28 7.87 -24.78
CA LEU A 409 4.58 7.23 -24.62
C LEU A 409 5.54 8.27 -24.06
N ALA A 410 5.50 8.45 -22.75
CA ALA A 410 6.29 9.47 -22.09
C ALA A 410 7.79 9.30 -22.36
N ASP A 411 8.41 10.40 -22.76
CA ASP A 411 9.84 10.54 -23.01
C ASP A 411 10.62 10.95 -21.73
N GLY A 412 9.93 11.20 -20.62
CA GLY A 412 10.48 11.53 -19.31
C GLY A 412 9.74 10.84 -18.16
N LEU A 413 9.93 11.35 -16.95
CA LEU A 413 9.33 10.84 -15.73
C LEU A 413 7.85 11.23 -15.62
N VAL A 414 7.05 10.26 -15.20
CA VAL A 414 5.61 10.40 -14.96
C VAL A 414 5.20 9.64 -13.71
N ASP A 415 4.19 10.15 -13.01
CA ASP A 415 3.56 9.48 -11.86
C ASP A 415 2.72 8.26 -12.31
N MET A 416 2.08 7.62 -11.32
CA MET A 416 1.13 6.54 -11.55
C MET A 416 -0.21 7.00 -12.15
N SER A 417 -0.44 8.30 -12.38
CA SER A 417 -1.65 8.85 -13.01
C SER A 417 -1.40 9.47 -14.39
N GLY A 418 -0.16 9.36 -14.89
CA GLY A 418 0.29 9.82 -16.20
C GLY A 418 0.71 11.28 -16.26
N ASN A 419 0.80 12.00 -15.13
CA ASN A 419 1.23 13.39 -15.09
C ASN A 419 2.75 13.51 -15.19
N SER A 420 3.21 14.53 -15.92
CA SER A 420 4.63 14.83 -16.07
C SER A 420 5.23 15.41 -14.78
N LEU A 421 6.49 15.07 -14.50
CA LEU A 421 7.27 15.63 -13.40
C LEU A 421 7.28 17.17 -13.40
N ASP A 422 6.97 17.75 -12.25
CA ASP A 422 7.27 19.13 -11.89
C ASP A 422 8.57 19.17 -11.07
N GLY A 423 9.72 19.11 -11.75
CA GLY A 423 11.01 19.23 -11.09
C GLY A 423 11.35 20.66 -10.67
N SER A 424 10.58 21.67 -11.11
CA SER A 424 10.74 23.04 -10.63
C SER A 424 10.17 23.22 -9.21
N GLY A 425 9.19 22.39 -8.86
CA GLY A 425 8.52 22.40 -7.55
C GLY A 425 7.54 23.56 -7.39
N ASP A 426 7.09 24.20 -8.47
CA ASP A 426 6.16 25.33 -8.43
C ASP A 426 4.67 24.92 -8.42
N GLY A 427 4.41 23.60 -8.53
CA GLY A 427 3.09 22.98 -8.56
C GLY A 427 2.50 22.81 -9.96
N ILE A 428 3.24 23.15 -11.03
CA ILE A 428 2.74 23.14 -12.41
C ILE A 428 3.71 22.41 -13.33
N ALA A 429 3.25 21.32 -13.96
CA ALA A 429 3.99 20.72 -15.06
C ALA A 429 3.85 21.55 -16.35
N THR A 430 4.97 22.10 -16.79
CA THR A 430 5.29 22.85 -18.00
C THR A 430 6.15 22.06 -19.00
N GLY A 431 6.67 20.89 -18.61
CA GLY A 431 7.39 19.94 -19.46
C GLY A 431 8.93 20.08 -19.42
N PRO A 432 9.67 19.36 -20.28
CA PRO A 432 11.10 19.08 -20.10
C PRO A 432 12.00 20.31 -20.06
N LEU A 433 11.64 21.39 -20.74
CA LEU A 433 12.48 22.60 -20.79
C LEU A 433 12.52 23.36 -19.47
N THR A 434 11.48 23.23 -18.64
CA THR A 434 11.33 23.97 -17.39
C THR A 434 11.43 23.04 -16.18
N ASP A 435 10.87 21.84 -16.27
CA ASP A 435 10.66 20.98 -15.10
C ASP A 435 11.61 19.80 -15.01
N SER A 436 12.55 19.69 -15.95
CA SER A 436 13.62 18.72 -15.75
C SER A 436 14.50 19.19 -14.60
N TYR A 437 14.65 18.35 -13.59
CA TYR A 437 15.49 18.67 -12.44
C TYR A 437 16.92 18.25 -12.72
N THR A 438 17.85 19.19 -12.60
CA THR A 438 19.29 18.95 -12.80
C THR A 438 20.06 19.42 -11.58
N TRP A 439 20.99 18.60 -11.11
CA TRP A 439 21.88 18.98 -10.03
C TRP A 439 23.29 18.45 -10.25
N ASP A 440 24.24 19.24 -9.79
CA ASP A 440 25.66 18.95 -9.88
C ASP A 440 26.18 18.43 -8.54
N PHE A 441 27.14 17.53 -8.59
CA PHE A 441 27.90 17.07 -7.44
C PHE A 441 29.27 16.57 -7.90
N ALA A 442 30.18 16.36 -6.96
CA ALA A 442 31.51 15.85 -7.26
C ALA A 442 31.85 14.60 -6.46
N THR A 443 32.75 13.81 -7.00
CA THR A 443 33.35 12.65 -6.34
C THR A 443 34.82 12.90 -6.01
N THR A 444 35.34 12.18 -5.02
CA THR A 444 36.77 12.10 -4.71
C THR A 444 37.34 10.75 -5.11
N SER A 445 38.63 10.51 -4.86
CA SER A 445 39.23 9.18 -4.94
C SER A 445 39.00 8.31 -3.70
N GLU A 446 38.39 8.87 -2.66
CA GLU A 446 38.19 8.16 -1.40
C GLU A 446 37.00 7.20 -1.48
N ILE A 447 37.08 6.13 -0.68
CA ILE A 447 36.02 5.16 -0.45
C ILE A 447 35.61 5.25 1.02
N MET A 448 34.32 5.50 1.28
CA MET A 448 33.78 5.51 2.64
C MET A 448 33.41 4.10 3.08
N LEU A 449 33.95 3.65 4.21
CA LEU A 449 33.70 2.30 4.78
C LEU A 449 33.06 2.33 6.17
N VAL A 450 32.22 3.33 6.44
CA VAL A 450 31.54 3.49 7.73
C VAL A 450 30.22 2.70 7.73
N GLU A 451 30.10 1.78 8.69
CA GLU A 451 28.89 0.96 8.91
C GLU A 451 27.77 1.80 9.56
N PRO A 452 26.50 1.64 9.13
CA PRO A 452 25.36 2.27 9.78
C PRO A 452 25.05 1.64 11.14
N SER A 453 24.49 2.43 12.04
CA SER A 453 23.93 1.99 13.31
C SER A 453 22.49 2.50 13.49
N ILE A 454 21.72 1.83 14.36
CA ILE A 454 20.36 2.27 14.72
C ILE A 454 20.47 3.30 15.85
N VAL A 455 19.84 4.46 15.65
CA VAL A 455 19.75 5.56 16.62
C VAL A 455 18.54 5.38 17.53
N SER A 456 17.38 5.06 16.95
CA SER A 456 16.12 4.95 17.68
C SER A 456 15.16 3.96 17.04
N VAL A 457 14.28 3.41 17.87
CA VAL A 457 13.19 2.53 17.46
C VAL A 457 11.90 2.97 18.16
N ASN A 458 10.79 2.90 17.43
CA ASN A 458 9.44 3.16 17.93
C ASN A 458 8.53 2.00 17.50
N PRO A 459 7.68 1.42 18.37
CA PRO A 459 7.54 1.67 19.80
C PRO A 459 8.84 1.42 20.58
N SER A 460 9.18 2.35 21.47
CA SER A 460 10.35 2.20 22.34
C SER A 460 10.10 1.10 23.37
N PHE A 461 11.09 0.27 23.64
CA PHE A 461 11.01 -0.79 24.64
C PHE A 461 12.19 -0.72 25.61
N LEU A 462 11.99 -1.24 26.82
CA LEU A 462 13.08 -1.38 27.79
C LEU A 462 13.85 -2.67 27.48
N GLN A 463 15.17 -2.63 27.59
CA GLN A 463 16.03 -3.78 27.34
C GLN A 463 15.49 -5.05 28.03
N GLY A 464 15.30 -6.09 27.23
CA GLY A 464 14.79 -7.39 27.68
C GLY A 464 13.28 -7.46 27.90
N ASN A 465 12.51 -6.37 27.79
CA ASN A 465 11.04 -6.35 27.94
C ASN A 465 10.37 -5.85 26.65
N PRO A 466 9.31 -6.50 26.14
CA PRO A 466 8.56 -5.95 25.03
C PRO A 466 7.93 -4.61 25.43
N ALA A 467 7.72 -3.73 24.45
CA ALA A 467 6.87 -2.56 24.67
C ALA A 467 5.47 -3.03 25.12
N ALA A 468 4.90 -2.35 26.11
CA ALA A 468 3.57 -2.62 26.63
C ALA A 468 2.58 -1.57 26.11
N ASP A 469 1.29 -1.94 26.06
CA ASP A 469 0.18 -1.06 25.64
C ASP A 469 0.36 -0.45 24.23
N VAL A 470 1.00 -1.20 23.33
CA VAL A 470 1.17 -0.82 21.92
C VAL A 470 -0.12 -1.11 21.15
N ALA A 471 -0.61 -0.15 20.38
CA ALA A 471 -1.82 -0.35 19.57
C ALA A 471 -1.58 -1.42 18.48
N PHE A 472 -2.60 -2.22 18.17
CA PHE A 472 -2.49 -3.34 17.23
C PHE A 472 -2.19 -2.95 15.78
N ASP A 473 -2.36 -1.67 15.46
CA ASP A 473 -2.11 -1.05 14.16
C ASP A 473 -0.91 -0.09 14.20
N GLN A 474 -0.23 0.06 15.34
CA GLN A 474 0.90 0.98 15.47
C GLN A 474 2.11 0.50 14.63
N PRO A 475 2.56 1.27 13.64
CA PRO A 475 3.73 0.91 12.83
C PRO A 475 5.03 0.87 13.66
N ILE A 476 6.02 0.12 13.17
CA ILE A 476 7.38 0.13 13.73
C ILE A 476 8.24 1.10 12.93
N SER A 477 8.84 2.09 13.57
CA SER A 477 9.82 2.99 12.95
C SER A 477 11.22 2.73 13.48
N VAL A 478 12.20 2.73 12.59
CA VAL A 478 13.63 2.54 12.90
C VAL A 478 14.41 3.67 12.24
N THR A 479 15.16 4.42 13.03
CA THR A 479 16.00 5.52 12.56
C THR A 479 17.47 5.08 12.55
N PHE A 480 18.14 5.25 11.43
CA PHE A 480 19.58 4.99 11.28
C PHE A 480 20.39 6.27 11.55
N ASP A 481 21.70 6.16 11.78
CA ASP A 481 22.62 7.29 11.99
C ASP A 481 23.13 7.92 10.69
N GLN A 482 22.75 7.35 9.54
CA GLN A 482 23.12 7.81 8.21
C GLN A 482 22.02 7.48 7.20
N LEU A 483 22.20 7.98 5.98
CA LEU A 483 21.34 7.64 4.86
C LEU A 483 21.57 6.19 4.41
N MET A 484 20.47 5.47 4.16
CA MET A 484 20.46 4.07 3.76
C MET A 484 20.14 3.92 2.27
N SER A 485 20.64 2.84 1.66
CA SER A 485 20.18 2.40 0.33
C SER A 485 18.77 1.88 0.45
N LEU A 486 17.84 2.53 -0.26
CA LEU A 486 16.43 2.22 -0.23
C LEU A 486 16.13 0.92 -0.99
N ALA A 487 16.98 0.54 -1.96
CA ALA A 487 16.86 -0.75 -2.65
C ALA A 487 17.11 -1.95 -1.75
N THR A 488 17.91 -1.79 -0.69
CA THR A 488 18.13 -2.85 0.29
C THR A 488 17.08 -2.91 1.39
N MET A 489 16.21 -1.89 1.50
CA MET A 489 15.13 -1.82 2.47
C MET A 489 13.90 -2.60 1.99
N ASN A 490 14.03 -3.92 1.97
CA ASN A 490 13.01 -4.85 1.51
C ASN A 490 12.76 -5.94 2.56
N SER A 491 11.78 -6.79 2.30
CA SER A 491 11.32 -7.81 3.24
C SER A 491 12.30 -8.95 3.53
N THR A 492 13.41 -9.03 2.79
CA THR A 492 14.52 -9.95 3.10
C THR A 492 15.43 -9.38 4.19
N ASN A 493 15.50 -8.05 4.29
CA ASN A 493 16.45 -7.35 5.15
C ASN A 493 15.82 -6.61 6.33
N ALA A 494 14.55 -6.22 6.19
CA ALA A 494 13.71 -5.77 7.29
C ALA A 494 12.57 -6.79 7.42
N ILE A 495 12.52 -7.51 8.54
CA ILE A 495 11.63 -8.65 8.71
C ILE A 495 10.71 -8.39 9.90
N LEU A 496 9.39 -8.46 9.69
CA LEU A 496 8.44 -8.51 10.78
C LEU A 496 8.22 -9.96 11.22
N LYS A 497 8.63 -10.30 12.45
CA LYS A 497 8.43 -11.63 13.03
C LYS A 497 7.31 -11.62 14.06
N SER A 498 6.40 -12.59 13.94
CA SER A 498 5.42 -12.95 14.97
C SER A 498 5.37 -14.48 15.08
N PRO A 499 5.47 -15.08 16.29
CA PRO A 499 5.58 -16.52 16.46
C PRO A 499 4.29 -17.29 16.11
N THR A 500 3.16 -16.60 15.94
CA THR A 500 1.84 -17.25 15.78
C THR A 500 1.01 -16.71 14.63
N GLN A 501 1.46 -15.67 13.93
CA GLN A 501 0.71 -15.06 12.82
C GLN A 501 1.64 -14.66 11.68
N GLN A 502 1.21 -14.92 10.46
CA GLN A 502 1.77 -14.31 9.27
C GLN A 502 0.88 -13.11 8.93
N LEU A 503 1.46 -11.92 8.92
CA LEU A 503 0.80 -10.69 8.50
C LEU A 503 1.51 -10.13 7.29
N TRP A 504 0.77 -9.44 6.44
CA TRP A 504 1.39 -8.59 5.42
C TRP A 504 2.12 -7.44 6.09
N PHE A 505 3.25 -7.06 5.48
CA PHE A 505 3.99 -5.87 5.85
C PHE A 505 4.66 -5.25 4.62
N THR A 506 4.95 -3.96 4.68
CA THR A 506 5.72 -3.22 3.67
C THR A 506 6.53 -2.13 4.35
N PHE A 507 7.36 -1.44 3.59
CA PHE A 507 8.29 -0.45 4.10
C PHE A 507 8.07 0.89 3.42
N SER A 508 8.04 1.95 4.21
CA SER A 508 8.22 3.31 3.73
C SER A 508 9.44 3.89 4.42
N SER A 509 10.32 4.51 3.66
CA SER A 509 11.50 5.20 4.19
C SER A 509 11.44 6.67 3.83
N ALA A 510 11.84 7.51 4.77
CA ALA A 510 11.92 8.94 4.58
C ALA A 510 13.29 9.46 5.03
N MET A 511 13.77 10.49 4.34
CA MET A 511 14.90 11.28 4.83
C MET A 511 14.42 12.19 5.95
N MET A 512 15.14 12.17 7.07
CA MET A 512 14.90 13.08 8.19
C MET A 512 16.17 13.84 8.54
N SER A 513 15.99 15.00 9.17
CA SER A 513 17.10 15.75 9.76
C SER A 513 17.00 15.67 11.27
N ILE A 514 18.03 15.14 11.93
CA ILE A 514 18.09 15.07 13.39
C ILE A 514 19.20 15.96 13.93
N THR A 515 18.95 16.61 15.08
CA THR A 515 19.99 17.27 15.86
C THR A 515 20.75 16.25 16.68
N ASP A 516 22.00 16.03 16.28
CA ASP A 516 23.03 15.11 16.81
C ASP A 516 22.79 14.50 18.22
N PRO A 517 22.66 13.16 18.33
CA PRO A 517 22.91 12.44 19.59
C PRO A 517 24.38 12.06 19.80
N HIS A 518 25.22 11.90 18.75
CA HIS A 518 26.59 11.37 18.80
C HIS A 518 27.55 12.01 17.77
N PRO A 519 28.63 12.72 18.20
CA PRO A 519 29.62 13.26 17.26
C PRO A 519 30.42 12.12 16.61
N LEU A 520 30.16 11.86 15.34
CA LEU A 520 31.11 11.14 14.49
C LEU A 520 32.41 11.97 14.46
N PRO A 521 33.61 11.36 14.62
CA PRO A 521 34.87 12.08 14.82
C PRO A 521 35.33 12.96 13.63
N LEU A 522 34.56 13.01 12.55
CA LEU A 522 34.89 13.72 11.31
C LEU A 522 33.78 14.67 10.81
N ILE A 523 32.66 14.85 11.53
CA ILE A 523 31.57 15.76 11.11
C ILE A 523 31.36 16.86 12.17
N PRO A 524 31.35 18.16 11.79
CA PRO A 524 31.05 19.26 12.72
C PRO A 524 29.64 19.10 13.32
N ALA A 525 29.47 19.50 14.58
CA ALA A 525 28.17 19.52 15.26
C ALA A 525 27.14 20.33 14.44
N GLY A 526 26.09 19.66 13.98
CA GLY A 526 25.04 20.20 13.13
C GLY A 526 23.94 19.17 12.87
N PRO A 527 22.80 19.58 12.28
CA PRO A 527 21.79 18.63 11.85
C PRO A 527 22.37 17.63 10.85
N ILE A 528 22.13 16.35 11.08
CA ILE A 528 22.55 15.26 10.19
C ILE A 528 21.32 14.68 9.48
N ASN A 529 21.49 14.36 8.19
CA ASN A 529 20.44 13.71 7.41
C ASN A 529 20.56 12.20 7.59
N VAL A 530 19.44 11.57 7.96
CA VAL A 530 19.33 10.16 8.30
C VAL A 530 18.14 9.54 7.61
N THR A 531 18.14 8.21 7.50
CA THR A 531 16.96 7.47 7.05
C THR A 531 16.14 6.99 8.25
N GLU A 532 14.86 7.31 8.25
CA GLU A 532 13.86 6.61 9.06
C GLU A 532 13.08 5.66 8.17
N THR A 533 12.98 4.40 8.59
CA THR A 533 12.15 3.40 7.93
C THR A 533 11.00 3.01 8.84
N THR A 534 9.79 3.09 8.29
CA THR A 534 8.57 2.63 8.91
C THR A 534 8.13 1.31 8.27
N ILE A 535 8.00 0.28 9.10
CA ILE A 535 7.38 -1.01 8.77
C ILE A 535 5.88 -0.85 8.98
N LEU A 536 5.15 -0.82 7.87
CA LEU A 536 3.70 -0.83 7.83
C LEU A 536 3.22 -2.28 7.83
N HIS A 537 2.18 -2.60 8.59
CA HIS A 537 1.65 -3.96 8.68
C HIS A 537 0.14 -3.96 8.91
N GLY A 538 -0.50 -5.11 8.67
CA GLY A 538 -1.91 -5.32 9.01
C GLY A 538 -2.18 -5.34 10.51
N ILE A 539 -3.45 -5.24 10.90
CA ILE A 539 -3.84 -5.19 12.32
C ILE A 539 -3.60 -6.53 13.01
N PHE A 540 -2.96 -6.52 14.19
CA PHE A 540 -2.84 -7.70 15.05
C PHE A 540 -4.19 -8.06 15.70
N THR A 541 -4.56 -9.34 15.71
CA THR A 541 -5.91 -9.74 16.18
C THR A 541 -6.03 -10.05 17.68
N ALA A 542 -4.94 -9.93 18.45
CA ALA A 542 -4.91 -10.12 19.91
C ALA A 542 -3.61 -9.56 20.51
N ASP A 543 -3.49 -9.57 21.84
CA ASP A 543 -2.23 -9.29 22.56
C ASP A 543 -1.14 -10.29 22.14
N ARG A 544 -0.20 -9.84 21.29
CA ARG A 544 0.87 -10.67 20.73
C ARG A 544 2.23 -9.97 20.85
N VAL A 545 3.27 -10.78 21.01
CA VAL A 545 4.67 -10.32 20.92
C VAL A 545 5.09 -10.40 19.47
N TYR A 546 5.39 -9.25 18.87
CA TYR A 546 5.97 -9.12 17.54
C TYR A 546 7.29 -8.35 17.63
N GLY A 547 8.13 -8.45 16.60
CA GLY A 547 9.39 -7.73 16.54
C GLY A 547 9.87 -7.52 15.12
N GLY A 548 10.47 -6.36 14.87
CA GLY A 548 11.23 -6.08 13.65
C GLY A 548 12.66 -6.59 13.78
N GLU A 549 13.15 -7.31 12.78
CA GLU A 549 14.53 -7.75 12.67
C GLU A 549 15.17 -7.09 11.46
N MET A 550 16.29 -6.39 11.68
CA MET A 550 17.11 -5.78 10.64
C MET A 550 18.33 -6.66 10.40
N THR A 551 18.52 -7.14 9.18
CA THR A 551 19.61 -8.04 8.83
C THR A 551 20.83 -7.27 8.33
N SER A 552 21.98 -7.95 8.29
CA SER A 552 23.20 -7.40 7.69
C SER A 552 23.13 -7.26 6.17
N GLY A 553 21.98 -7.55 5.53
CA GLY A 553 21.75 -7.29 4.10
C GLY A 553 21.40 -5.82 3.80
N LEU A 554 21.09 -5.01 4.83
CA LEU A 554 20.91 -3.57 4.67
C LEU A 554 22.23 -2.88 4.32
N ARG A 555 22.18 -1.89 3.44
CA ARG A 555 23.34 -1.09 3.02
C ARG A 555 23.09 0.39 3.29
N SER A 556 24.14 1.12 3.67
CA SER A 556 24.17 2.59 3.62
C SER A 556 24.15 3.10 2.17
N ILE A 557 23.95 4.41 1.96
CA ILE A 557 24.18 5.04 0.63
C ILE A 557 25.63 4.94 0.14
N TYR A 558 26.58 4.56 1.00
CA TYR A 558 27.96 4.25 0.63
C TYR A 558 28.21 2.74 0.50
N GLN A 559 27.15 1.94 0.38
CA GLN A 559 27.19 0.48 0.17
C GLN A 559 27.84 -0.31 1.32
N ASN A 560 28.02 0.30 2.49
CA ASN A 560 28.47 -0.40 3.70
C ASN A 560 27.34 -1.14 4.38
N CYS A 561 27.64 -2.33 4.89
CA CYS A 561 26.67 -3.15 5.58
C CYS A 561 26.31 -2.59 6.94
N TYR A 562 25.01 -2.64 7.24
CA TYR A 562 24.55 -2.62 8.61
C TYR A 562 25.15 -3.78 9.40
N THR A 563 25.77 -3.49 10.53
CA THR A 563 26.27 -4.51 11.46
C THR A 563 25.32 -4.65 12.64
N PRO A 564 24.44 -5.68 12.64
CA PRO A 564 23.45 -5.86 13.71
C PRO A 564 24.06 -6.11 15.10
N SER A 565 25.39 -6.29 15.19
CA SER A 565 26.17 -6.36 16.42
C SER A 565 26.47 -5.01 17.09
N LYS A 566 26.18 -3.87 16.45
CA LYS A 566 26.52 -2.55 16.99
C LYS A 566 25.27 -1.72 17.26
N SER A 567 24.74 -1.88 18.47
CA SER A 567 24.00 -0.81 19.15
C SER A 567 25.02 0.06 19.89
N VAL A 568 24.74 1.35 20.09
CA VAL A 568 25.62 2.31 20.80
C VAL A 568 26.03 1.81 22.18
N THR A 569 25.19 0.96 22.79
CA THR A 569 25.39 0.38 24.12
C THR A 569 26.06 -1.00 24.12
N CYS A 570 26.29 -1.61 22.95
CA CYS A 570 26.80 -2.97 22.82
C CYS A 570 28.30 -3.01 22.52
N THR A 571 29.11 -3.29 23.55
CA THR A 571 30.58 -3.37 23.42
C THR A 571 31.06 -4.82 23.50
N GLY A 572 31.46 -5.45 22.40
CA GLY A 572 32.02 -6.82 22.40
C GLY A 572 32.40 -7.36 21.02
N ALA A 573 33.18 -8.45 20.98
CA ALA A 573 33.69 -9.08 19.76
C ALA A 573 32.75 -10.14 19.14
N GLY A 574 31.50 -10.22 19.61
CA GLY A 574 30.48 -11.14 19.08
C GLY A 574 29.82 -10.59 17.81
N GLY A 575 29.56 -11.46 16.83
CA GLY A 575 29.00 -11.06 15.53
C GLY A 575 27.56 -10.52 15.58
N ASN A 576 26.81 -10.76 16.66
CA ASN A 576 25.45 -10.27 16.85
C ASN A 576 25.29 -9.57 18.21
N CYS A 577 24.34 -8.64 18.31
CA CYS A 577 24.02 -7.96 19.55
C CYS A 577 22.56 -8.19 19.93
N CYS A 578 22.34 -8.86 21.06
CA CYS A 578 21.02 -9.23 21.53
C CYS A 578 20.77 -8.50 22.85
N ALA A 579 19.85 -7.54 22.84
CA ALA A 579 19.57 -6.69 24.01
C ALA A 579 20.85 -6.05 24.60
N ASP A 580 21.67 -5.43 23.74
CA ASP A 580 22.97 -4.80 24.06
C ASP A 580 24.04 -5.73 24.66
N ILE A 581 23.88 -7.05 24.48
CA ILE A 581 24.88 -8.05 24.85
C ILE A 581 25.43 -8.68 23.57
N ALA A 582 26.75 -8.72 23.45
CA ALA A 582 27.40 -9.37 22.31
C ALA A 582 27.24 -10.90 22.39
N HIS A 583 26.67 -11.48 21.34
CA HIS A 583 26.48 -12.92 21.17
C HIS A 583 27.27 -13.46 19.96
N GLY A 584 27.74 -14.70 20.08
CA GLY A 584 28.43 -15.42 18.99
C GLY A 584 27.49 -16.10 17.98
N THR A 585 26.18 -16.07 18.23
CA THR A 585 25.10 -16.68 17.42
C THR A 585 24.03 -15.64 17.15
N LEU A 586 23.13 -15.87 16.18
CA LEU A 586 21.98 -15.00 15.95
C LEU A 586 21.18 -14.84 17.25
N CYS A 587 20.56 -13.68 17.42
CA CYS A 587 19.64 -13.47 18.53
C CYS A 587 18.49 -14.44 18.38
N GLU A 588 18.35 -15.35 19.34
CA GLU A 588 17.10 -16.09 19.46
C GLU A 588 16.02 -15.06 19.76
N TYR A 589 14.96 -15.05 18.94
CA TYR A 589 13.75 -14.32 19.25
C TYR A 589 13.39 -14.69 20.69
N PRO A 590 13.24 -13.73 21.62
CA PRO A 590 12.96 -14.10 22.99
C PRO A 590 11.67 -14.92 22.95
N LEU A 591 11.79 -16.21 23.29
CA LEU A 591 10.63 -17.04 23.59
C LEU A 591 10.05 -16.47 24.87
N TYR A 592 9.33 -15.38 24.75
CA TYR A 592 8.50 -14.85 25.80
C TYR A 592 7.43 -15.90 26.06
N SER A 593 7.71 -16.77 27.02
CA SER A 593 6.64 -17.56 27.61
C SER A 593 5.72 -16.55 28.28
N ILE A 594 4.48 -16.46 27.79
CA ILE A 594 3.44 -15.68 28.43
C ILE A 594 3.41 -16.16 29.90
N PRO A 595 3.63 -15.30 30.91
CA PRO A 595 3.47 -15.71 32.28
C PRO A 595 2.06 -16.28 32.40
N GLY A 596 1.95 -17.53 32.87
CA GLY A 596 0.65 -18.17 33.04
C GLY A 596 -0.31 -17.27 33.82
N PRO A 597 -1.64 -17.46 33.65
CA PRO A 597 -2.64 -16.58 34.25
C PRO A 597 -2.33 -16.35 35.72
N LEU A 598 -2.31 -15.08 36.12
CA LEU A 598 -2.10 -14.68 37.52
C LEU A 598 -3.04 -15.52 38.40
N PRO A 599 -2.53 -16.12 39.49
CA PRO A 599 -3.37 -16.93 40.37
C PRO A 599 -4.54 -16.08 40.87
N PRO A 600 -5.76 -16.64 40.91
CA PRO A 600 -6.94 -15.89 41.33
C PRO A 600 -6.72 -15.35 42.75
N ALA A 601 -7.00 -14.07 42.92
CA ALA A 601 -6.93 -13.34 44.20
C ALA A 601 -7.96 -13.83 45.22
#